data_AF-A0A3B9H9M1-F1
#
_entry.id   AF-A0A3B9H9M1-F1
#
_cell.length_a   1.000
_cell.length_b   1.000
_cell.length_c   1.000
_cell.angle_alpha   90.00
_cell.angle_beta   90.00
_cell.angle_gamma   90.00
#
_symmetry.space_group_name_H-M   'P 1'
#
loop_
_entity.id
_entity.type
_entity.pdbx_description
1 polymer ?
#
loop_
_entity_poly.entity_id
_entity_poly.type
_entity_poly.pdbx_seq_one_letter_code
_entity_poly.pdbx_strand_id
1 'polypeptide(L)'
;MKRLTPLLVLLALISTLNAQTTDLGNPIGWNDKVPAIKDQVFMPGFDIDQCQLEDEINDANKVGPWRFGYEFEVDLGLDNSGDWYQLPNGDRLWRLNVVSTGALTMNFIFDKYVLPEGAYLMLYPTERSYHHNAYTAANNNEAQVL
;
A
#
# COMPACT_ATOMS: atom_id res chain seq x y z
N MET A 1 -20.21 42.13 17.67
CA MET A 1 -19.31 41.11 18.27
C MET A 1 -19.90 39.69 18.36
N LYS A 2 -21.20 39.44 18.11
CA LYS A 2 -21.83 38.09 18.20
C LYS A 2 -21.79 37.24 16.91
N ARG A 3 -21.02 37.65 15.88
CA ARG A 3 -21.02 36.99 14.55
C ARG A 3 -19.77 36.14 14.27
N LEU A 4 -18.79 36.13 15.18
CA LEU A 4 -17.54 35.36 15.05
C LEU A 4 -17.57 34.00 15.76
N THR A 5 -18.50 33.81 16.71
CA THR A 5 -18.70 32.56 17.44
C THR A 5 -18.92 31.33 16.56
N PRO A 6 -19.77 31.35 15.51
CA PRO A 6 -19.93 30.16 14.66
C PRO A 6 -18.67 29.82 13.86
N LEU A 7 -17.87 30.82 13.49
CA LEU A 7 -16.60 30.62 12.78
C LEU A 7 -15.53 29.98 13.69
N LEU A 8 -15.47 30.41 14.95
CA LEU A 8 -14.57 29.82 15.96
C LEU A 8 -14.96 28.37 16.30
N VAL A 9 -16.25 28.06 16.37
CA VAL A 9 -16.74 26.68 16.56
C VAL A 9 -16.38 25.80 15.36
N LEU A 10 -16.56 26.30 14.13
CA LEU A 10 -16.18 25.56 12.93
C LEU A 10 -14.68 25.30 12.84
N LEU A 11 -13.84 26.28 13.20
CA LEU A 11 -12.39 26.13 13.19
C LEU A 11 -11.91 25.09 14.23
N ALA A 12 -12.53 25.07 15.41
CA ALA A 12 -12.24 24.07 16.45
C ALA A 12 -12.66 22.64 16.07
N LEU A 13 -13.71 22.48 15.27
CA LEU A 13 -14.16 21.18 14.75
C LEU A 13 -13.22 20.60 13.69
N ILE A 14 -12.53 21.42 12.92
CA ILE A 14 -11.61 20.96 11.86
C ILE A 14 -10.29 20.47 12.44
N SER A 15 -9.85 21.03 13.58
CA SER A 15 -8.60 20.66 14.25
C SER A 15 -8.55 19.24 14.85
N THR A 16 -9.69 18.53 14.91
CA THR A 16 -9.75 17.16 15.45
C THR A 16 -9.69 16.07 14.37
N LEU A 17 -9.56 16.44 13.10
CA LEU A 17 -9.49 15.51 11.98
C LEU A 17 -8.06 14.99 11.79
N ASN A 18 -7.74 13.86 12.42
CA ASN A 18 -6.51 13.10 12.14
C ASN A 18 -6.86 11.92 11.24
N ALA A 19 -6.97 12.16 9.93
CA ALA A 19 -7.23 11.13 8.92
C ALA A 19 -6.17 11.08 7.80
N GLN A 20 -5.17 11.97 7.87
CA GLN A 20 -4.10 12.03 6.87
C GLN A 20 -3.00 11.02 7.22
N THR A 21 -2.66 10.18 6.25
CA THR A 21 -1.45 9.34 6.26
C THR A 21 -0.19 10.19 6.42
N THR A 22 0.83 9.67 7.09
CA THR A 22 2.08 10.41 7.35
C THR A 22 2.82 10.73 6.04
N ASP A 23 3.04 12.01 5.77
CA ASP A 23 3.87 12.45 4.65
C ASP A 23 5.33 12.53 5.12
N LEU A 24 6.16 11.64 4.59
CA LEU A 24 7.61 11.58 4.83
C LEU A 24 8.42 11.99 3.57
N GLY A 25 7.76 12.57 2.57
CA GLY A 25 8.34 12.88 1.27
C GLY A 25 8.51 11.65 0.38
N ASN A 26 9.43 11.74 -0.59
CA ASN A 26 9.65 10.66 -1.56
C ASN A 26 10.31 9.42 -0.91
N PRO A 27 10.01 8.20 -1.40
CA PRO A 27 10.65 6.98 -0.92
C PRO A 27 12.19 7.05 -1.02
N ILE A 28 12.90 6.61 0.03
CA ILE A 28 14.38 6.58 0.06
C ILE A 28 14.96 5.87 -1.16
N GLY A 29 14.30 4.81 -1.63
CA GLY A 29 14.72 4.02 -2.79
C GLY A 29 14.72 4.78 -4.13
N TRP A 30 14.18 6.00 -4.20
CA TRP A 30 14.23 6.84 -5.39
C TRP A 30 15.57 7.56 -5.56
N ASN A 31 16.42 7.56 -4.53
CA ASN A 31 17.75 8.11 -4.61
C ASN A 31 18.66 7.23 -5.49
N ASP A 32 19.27 7.82 -6.52
CA ASP A 32 20.13 7.10 -7.48
C ASP A 32 21.40 6.49 -6.86
N LYS A 33 21.76 6.88 -5.63
CA LYS A 33 22.85 6.26 -4.87
C LYS A 33 22.43 4.93 -4.24
N VAL A 34 21.13 4.64 -4.16
CA VAL A 34 20.61 3.35 -3.72
C VAL A 34 20.64 2.41 -4.93
N PRO A 35 21.24 1.21 -4.81
CA PRO A 35 21.27 0.24 -5.91
C PRO A 35 19.88 -0.08 -6.45
N ALA A 36 19.79 -0.52 -7.71
CA ALA A 36 18.55 -1.08 -8.23
C ALA A 36 18.15 -2.36 -7.46
N ILE A 37 16.84 -2.64 -7.42
CA ILE A 37 16.32 -3.92 -6.93
C ILE A 37 16.72 -4.99 -7.93
N LYS A 38 17.25 -6.12 -7.44
CA LYS A 38 17.69 -7.26 -8.23
C LYS A 38 16.55 -8.23 -8.46
N ASP A 39 15.80 -8.53 -7.40
CA ASP A 39 14.79 -9.57 -7.42
C ASP A 39 13.41 -9.00 -7.78
N GLN A 40 12.69 -9.73 -8.63
CA GLN A 40 11.33 -9.42 -9.05
C GLN A 40 10.45 -10.64 -8.82
N VAL A 41 9.28 -10.41 -8.21
CA VAL A 41 8.27 -11.43 -8.02
C VAL A 41 7.20 -11.25 -9.07
N PHE A 42 7.10 -12.22 -10.00
CA PHE A 42 6.08 -12.22 -11.03
C PHE A 42 4.83 -12.94 -10.53
N MET A 43 3.69 -12.25 -10.56
CA MET A 43 2.40 -12.88 -10.31
C MET A 43 2.05 -13.82 -11.48
N PRO A 44 1.48 -15.00 -11.18
CA PRO A 44 1.05 -15.89 -12.25
C PRO A 44 -0.10 -15.26 -13.05
N GLY A 45 -0.26 -15.72 -14.29
CA GLY A 45 -1.47 -15.42 -15.05
C GLY A 45 -2.68 -16.19 -14.50
N PHE A 46 -3.88 -15.74 -14.84
CA PHE A 46 -5.14 -16.42 -14.56
C PHE A 46 -6.08 -16.30 -15.77
N ASP A 47 -7.14 -17.12 -15.78
CA ASP A 47 -8.13 -17.09 -16.86
C ASP A 47 -9.12 -15.93 -16.63
N ILE A 48 -8.82 -14.80 -17.26
CA ILE A 48 -9.67 -13.60 -17.18
C ILE A 48 -11.01 -13.79 -17.90
N ASP A 49 -11.03 -14.56 -19.00
CA ASP A 49 -12.25 -14.80 -19.79
C ASP A 49 -13.25 -15.64 -18.97
N GLN A 50 -12.76 -16.64 -18.25
CA GLN A 50 -13.57 -17.40 -17.31
C GLN A 50 -14.10 -16.50 -16.18
N CYS A 51 -13.24 -15.65 -15.61
CA CYS A 51 -13.67 -14.73 -14.55
C CYS A 51 -14.80 -13.82 -15.02
N GLN A 52 -14.68 -13.23 -16.20
CA GLN A 52 -15.69 -12.34 -16.78
C GLN A 52 -17.01 -13.08 -17.04
N LEU A 53 -16.98 -14.32 -17.52
CA LEU A 53 -18.18 -15.13 -17.72
C LEU A 53 -18.90 -15.43 -16.40
N GLU A 54 -18.15 -15.73 -15.33
CA GLU A 54 -18.73 -15.90 -13.99
C GLU A 54 -19.37 -14.60 -13.48
N ASP A 55 -18.71 -13.46 -13.70
CA ASP A 55 -19.20 -12.15 -13.29
C ASP A 55 -20.48 -11.75 -14.04
N GLU A 56 -20.57 -12.01 -15.35
CA GLU A 56 -21.80 -11.78 -16.13
C GLU A 56 -23.00 -12.57 -15.58
N ILE A 57 -22.78 -13.82 -15.18
CA ILE A 57 -23.81 -14.67 -14.57
C ILE A 57 -24.20 -14.13 -13.19
N ASN A 58 -23.23 -13.74 -12.37
CA ASN A 58 -23.48 -13.20 -11.03
C ASN A 58 -24.23 -11.86 -11.09
N ASP A 59 -23.86 -10.99 -12.01
CA ASP A 59 -24.51 -9.68 -12.22
C ASP A 59 -25.95 -9.83 -12.69
N ALA A 60 -26.21 -10.76 -13.62
CA ALA A 60 -27.55 -11.03 -14.11
C ALA A 60 -28.47 -11.59 -13.00
N ASN A 61 -27.94 -12.51 -12.18
CA ASN A 61 -28.70 -13.16 -11.12
C ASN A 61 -28.69 -12.38 -9.79
N LYS A 62 -27.83 -11.36 -9.66
CA LYS A 62 -27.58 -10.58 -8.45
C LYS A 62 -27.19 -11.44 -7.26
N VAL A 63 -26.28 -12.39 -7.49
CA VAL A 63 -25.80 -13.33 -6.48
C VAL A 63 -24.34 -13.02 -6.17
N GLY A 64 -24.02 -12.88 -4.88
CA GLY A 64 -22.65 -12.72 -4.40
C GLY A 64 -22.10 -11.28 -4.48
N PRO A 65 -20.87 -11.08 -3.98
CA PRO A 65 -20.16 -9.81 -4.08
C PRO A 65 -19.64 -9.59 -5.51
N TRP A 66 -19.50 -8.32 -5.88
CA TRP A 66 -18.96 -7.94 -7.18
C TRP A 66 -17.44 -8.07 -7.16
N ARG A 67 -16.88 -8.74 -8.17
CA ARG A 67 -15.43 -8.89 -8.31
C ARG A 67 -14.83 -7.58 -8.83
N PHE A 68 -13.87 -7.02 -8.10
CA PHE A 68 -13.14 -5.82 -8.52
C PHE A 68 -11.64 -6.09 -8.78
N GLY A 69 -11.18 -7.30 -8.50
CA GLY A 69 -9.81 -7.76 -8.70
C GLY A 69 -9.72 -9.27 -8.54
N TYR A 70 -8.62 -9.84 -9.03
CA TYR A 70 -8.26 -11.23 -8.80
C TYR A 70 -7.23 -11.29 -7.67
N GLU A 71 -7.47 -12.14 -6.68
CA GLU A 71 -6.61 -12.28 -5.50
C GLU A 71 -5.59 -13.40 -5.71
N PHE A 72 -4.33 -13.12 -5.35
CA PHE A 72 -3.29 -14.12 -5.26
C PHE A 72 -2.85 -14.24 -3.80
N GLU A 73 -3.01 -15.43 -3.22
CA GLU A 73 -2.38 -15.75 -1.94
C GLU A 73 -0.87 -15.95 -2.17
N VAL A 74 -0.05 -15.26 -1.38
CA VAL A 74 1.42 -15.26 -1.48
C VAL A 74 2.06 -15.33 -0.11
N ASP A 75 3.29 -15.84 -0.05
CA ASP A 75 4.15 -15.82 1.14
C ASP A 75 5.38 -14.96 0.83
N LEU A 76 5.26 -13.65 1.05
CA LEU A 76 6.30 -12.65 0.77
C LEU A 76 6.53 -11.80 2.02
N GLY A 77 7.66 -12.03 2.66
CA GLY A 77 8.09 -11.41 3.90
C GLY A 77 9.51 -10.86 3.83
N LEU A 78 9.92 -10.25 4.94
CA LEU A 78 11.23 -9.61 5.12
C LEU A 78 12.41 -10.59 5.10
N ASP A 79 12.16 -11.89 5.28
CA ASP A 79 13.14 -12.95 5.41
C ASP A 79 13.23 -13.86 4.18
N ASN A 80 12.16 -13.95 3.38
CA ASN A 80 12.09 -14.83 2.21
C ASN A 80 12.04 -14.09 0.86
N SER A 81 11.81 -12.77 0.86
CA SER A 81 11.62 -11.99 -0.37
C SER A 81 12.22 -10.59 -0.26
N GLY A 82 12.43 -9.96 -1.40
CA GLY A 82 12.93 -8.59 -1.50
C GLY A 82 14.41 -8.43 -1.17
N ASP A 83 14.91 -7.23 -1.43
CA ASP A 83 16.31 -6.86 -1.27
C ASP A 83 16.51 -5.98 -0.04
N TRP A 84 17.41 -6.40 0.85
CA TRP A 84 17.93 -5.56 1.92
C TRP A 84 19.14 -4.75 1.45
N TYR A 85 19.13 -3.45 1.76
CA TYR A 85 20.24 -2.55 1.55
C TYR A 85 20.55 -1.78 2.83
N GLN A 86 21.83 -1.77 3.23
CA GLN A 86 22.29 -0.99 4.37
C GLN A 86 22.67 0.43 3.92
N LEU A 87 22.05 1.42 4.54
CA LEU A 87 22.29 2.83 4.28
C LEU A 87 23.59 3.29 4.99
N PRO A 88 24.26 4.36 4.50
CA PRO A 88 25.49 4.86 5.11
C PRO A 88 25.35 5.31 6.58
N ASN A 89 24.14 5.66 7.01
CA ASN A 89 23.83 6.05 8.38
C ASN A 89 23.60 4.86 9.33
N GLY A 90 23.64 3.63 8.81
CA GLY A 90 23.40 2.39 9.58
C GLY A 90 21.98 1.84 9.48
N ASP A 91 21.04 2.60 8.92
CA ASP A 91 19.66 2.15 8.70
C ASP A 91 19.60 1.06 7.63
N ARG A 92 18.47 0.36 7.56
CA ARG A 92 18.22 -0.67 6.55
C ARG A 92 16.98 -0.33 5.74
N LEU A 93 17.12 -0.45 4.42
CA LEU A 93 16.05 -0.33 3.45
C LEU A 93 15.75 -1.70 2.88
N TRP A 94 14.53 -2.18 3.06
CA TRP A 94 14.01 -3.36 2.38
C TRP A 94 13.13 -2.93 1.22
N ARG A 95 13.24 -3.59 0.07
CA ARG A 95 12.41 -3.32 -1.11
C ARG A 95 12.01 -4.61 -1.80
N LEU A 96 10.74 -4.72 -2.13
CA LEU A 96 10.17 -5.81 -2.90
C LEU A 96 9.59 -5.25 -4.22
N ASN A 97 9.92 -5.88 -5.34
CA ASN A 97 9.37 -5.55 -6.65
C ASN A 97 8.38 -6.64 -7.09
N VAL A 98 7.10 -6.30 -7.16
CA VAL A 98 6.04 -7.20 -7.58
C VAL A 98 5.55 -6.78 -8.97
N VAL A 99 5.50 -7.74 -9.89
CA VAL A 99 5.12 -7.52 -11.28
C VAL A 99 3.89 -8.37 -11.61
N SER A 100 2.78 -7.70 -11.93
CA SER A 100 1.56 -8.35 -12.43
C SER A 100 1.25 -7.85 -13.84
N THR A 101 1.62 -8.63 -14.85
CA THR A 101 1.47 -8.23 -16.25
C THR A 101 0.00 -8.04 -16.62
N GLY A 102 -0.32 -6.88 -17.20
CA GLY A 102 -1.68 -6.56 -17.65
C GLY A 102 -2.61 -6.04 -16.54
N ALA A 103 -2.15 -5.96 -15.28
CA ALA A 103 -2.95 -5.39 -14.20
C ALA A 103 -3.10 -3.86 -14.38
N LEU A 104 -4.33 -3.36 -14.25
CA LEU A 104 -4.62 -1.92 -14.28
C LEU A 104 -4.31 -1.24 -12.95
N THR A 105 -4.54 -1.95 -11.84
CA THR A 105 -4.24 -1.53 -10.48
C THR A 105 -3.74 -2.73 -9.70
N MET A 106 -3.03 -2.48 -8.60
CA MET A 106 -2.59 -3.52 -7.68
C MET A 106 -2.99 -3.11 -6.27
N ASN A 107 -3.60 -4.04 -5.55
CA ASN A 107 -3.92 -3.90 -4.13
C ASN A 107 -3.05 -4.89 -3.36
N PHE A 108 -2.65 -4.49 -2.17
CA PHE A 108 -1.84 -5.32 -1.27
C PHE A 108 -2.55 -5.43 0.06
N ILE A 109 -2.66 -6.65 0.56
CA ILE A 109 -3.24 -6.96 1.85
C ILE A 109 -2.12 -7.63 2.67
N PHE A 110 -1.87 -7.10 3.86
CA PHE A 110 -0.87 -7.62 4.78
C PHE A 110 -1.56 -8.49 5.83
N ASP A 111 -1.20 -9.76 5.85
CA ASP A 111 -1.61 -10.72 6.88
C ASP A 111 -0.92 -10.45 8.22
N LYS A 112 0.30 -9.89 8.18
CA LYS A 112 1.06 -9.44 9.34
C LYS A 112 1.73 -8.07 9.12
N TYR A 113 1.09 -7.04 9.65
CA TYR A 113 1.58 -5.67 9.72
C TYR A 113 1.94 -5.30 11.16
N VAL A 114 3.25 -5.26 11.44
CA VAL A 114 3.81 -4.77 12.71
C VAL A 114 5.06 -3.96 12.42
N LEU A 115 4.94 -2.64 12.45
CA LEU A 115 6.10 -1.74 12.33
C LEU A 115 6.53 -1.19 13.69
N PRO A 116 7.82 -1.25 14.04
CA PRO A 116 8.34 -0.55 15.21
C PRO A 116 8.32 0.96 14.99
N GLU A 117 8.38 1.73 16.09
CA GLU A 117 8.49 3.18 16.02
C GLU A 117 9.70 3.63 15.18
N GLY A 118 9.46 4.61 14.31
CA GLY A 118 10.45 5.13 13.36
C GLY A 118 10.59 4.33 12.05
N ALA A 119 10.05 3.10 11.97
CA ALA A 119 9.96 2.37 10.71
C ALA A 119 8.71 2.79 9.91
N TYR A 120 8.81 2.71 8.59
CA TYR A 120 7.70 3.04 7.69
C TYR A 120 7.77 2.24 6.39
N LEU A 121 6.60 2.09 5.76
CA LEU A 121 6.39 1.39 4.50
C LEU A 121 5.78 2.37 3.49
N MET A 122 6.25 2.32 2.24
CA MET A 122 5.69 3.10 1.14
C MET A 122 5.53 2.21 -0.09
N LEU A 123 4.45 2.43 -0.84
CA LEU A 123 4.14 1.73 -2.08
C LEU A 123 4.22 2.71 -3.24
N TYR A 124 4.90 2.31 -4.31
CA TYR A 124 5.10 3.15 -5.49
C TYR A 124 5.31 2.30 -6.75
N PRO A 125 4.86 2.76 -7.93
CA PRO A 125 5.12 2.11 -9.21
C PRO A 125 6.60 2.24 -9.61
N THR A 126 7.11 1.28 -10.38
CA THR A 126 8.53 1.22 -10.77
C THR A 126 9.02 2.44 -11.52
N GLU A 127 8.14 3.15 -12.21
CA GLU A 127 8.39 4.37 -12.97
C GLU A 127 8.57 5.60 -12.07
N ARG A 128 8.32 5.47 -10.75
CA ARG A 128 8.43 6.55 -9.76
C ARG A 128 7.56 7.78 -10.10
N SER A 129 6.39 7.54 -10.68
CA SER A 129 5.47 8.61 -11.12
C SER A 129 4.64 9.20 -9.97
N TYR A 130 4.33 8.39 -8.95
CA TYR A 130 3.67 8.80 -7.70
C TYR A 130 4.06 7.83 -6.59
N HIS A 131 3.59 8.06 -5.37
CA HIS A 131 3.66 7.09 -4.28
C HIS A 131 2.46 7.27 -3.35
N HIS A 132 2.11 6.22 -2.61
CA HIS A 132 1.27 6.36 -1.44
C HIS A 132 2.09 7.02 -0.33
N ASN A 133 1.41 7.74 0.56
CA ASN A 133 2.05 8.25 1.79
C ASN A 133 2.50 7.08 2.68
N ALA A 134 3.32 7.39 3.67
CA ALA A 134 3.91 6.37 4.52
C ALA A 134 2.89 5.73 5.46
N TYR A 135 2.91 4.40 5.50
CA TYR A 135 2.31 3.60 6.57
C TYR A 135 3.35 3.43 7.67
N THR A 136 2.98 3.67 8.92
CA THR A 136 3.90 3.73 10.06
C THR A 136 3.41 2.87 11.23
N ALA A 137 4.12 2.87 12.36
CA ALA A 137 3.65 2.23 13.59
C ALA A 137 2.24 2.68 14.02
N ALA A 138 1.78 3.88 13.62
CA ALA A 138 0.42 4.35 13.86
C ALA A 138 -0.66 3.54 13.13
N ASN A 139 -0.30 2.77 12.10
CA ASN A 139 -1.18 1.86 11.37
C ASN A 139 -1.26 0.47 12.00
N ASN A 140 -0.43 0.15 13.00
CA ASN A 140 -0.52 -1.11 13.73
C ASN A 140 -1.90 -1.23 14.41
N ASN A 141 -2.49 -2.43 14.37
CA ASN A 141 -3.73 -2.73 15.09
C ASN A 141 -3.62 -4.07 15.83
N GLU A 142 -4.58 -4.36 16.70
CA GLU A 142 -4.59 -5.58 17.53
C GLU A 142 -4.60 -6.88 16.69
N ALA A 143 -5.25 -6.85 15.52
CA ALA A 143 -5.30 -7.98 14.60
C ALA A 143 -4.01 -8.15 13.78
N GLN A 144 -3.11 -7.16 13.81
CA GLN A 144 -1.86 -7.12 13.05
C GLN A 144 -2.05 -7.26 11.54
N VAL A 145 -3.13 -6.72 10.97
CA VAL A 145 -3.40 -6.75 9.52
C VAL A 145 -3.43 -5.35 8.92
N LEU A 146 -3.15 -5.19 7.62
CA LEU A 146 -3.32 -3.91 6.92
C LEU A 146 -3.89 -4.10 5.52
#